data_AF-A0A256ZN29-F1
#
_entry.id   AF-A0A256ZN29-F1
#
_cell.length_a   1.000
_cell.length_b   1.000
_cell.length_c   1.000
_cell.angle_alpha   90.00
_cell.angle_beta   90.00
_cell.angle_gamma   90.00
#
_symmetry.space_group_name_H-M   'P 1'
#
loop_
_entity.id
_entity.type
_entity.pdbx_description
1 polymer ?
#
loop_
_entity_poly.entity_id
_entity_poly.type
_entity_poly.pdbx_seq_one_letter_code
_entity_poly.pdbx_strand_id
1 'polypeptide(L)'
;MHGSKTLLARLRNLFMDAGRENEAKVVGRLVSEYRDALDILEESYIMARYGELSYGEKQGKLCVSVAKKILEVSKNIEEGLA
;
A
#
# COMPACT_ATOMS: atom_id res chain seq x y z
N MET A 1 1.52 -12.68 9.62
CA MET A 1 0.73 -11.86 8.67
C MET A 1 1.51 -10.56 8.49
N HIS A 2 1.92 -10.19 7.28
CA HIS A 2 2.60 -8.91 7.04
C HIS A 2 1.57 -7.91 6.52
N GLY A 3 1.45 -6.77 7.18
CA GLY A 3 0.59 -5.67 6.73
C GLY A 3 1.07 -5.08 5.39
N SER A 4 0.15 -4.48 4.65
CA SER A 4 0.40 -3.73 3.42
C SER A 4 1.58 -2.75 3.53
N LYS A 5 1.72 -2.02 4.64
CA LYS A 5 2.87 -1.13 4.88
C LYS A 5 4.20 -1.89 4.91
N THR A 6 4.20 -3.03 5.59
CA THR A 6 5.40 -3.86 5.74
C THR A 6 5.83 -4.42 4.38
N LEU A 7 4.87 -4.84 3.57
CA LEU A 7 5.13 -5.35 2.22
C LEU A 7 5.70 -4.26 1.31
N LEU A 8 5.10 -3.06 1.31
CA LEU A 8 5.61 -1.93 0.53
C LEU A 8 6.99 -1.45 1.01
N ALA A 9 7.23 -1.44 2.32
CA ALA A 9 8.56 -1.13 2.86
C ALA A 9 9.61 -2.16 2.45
N ARG A 10 9.26 -3.46 2.42
CA ARG A 10 10.15 -4.51 1.91
C ARG A 10 10.41 -4.33 0.42
N LEU A 11 9.39 -4.04 -0.38
CA LEU A 11 9.54 -3.79 -1.82
C LEU A 11 10.50 -2.61 -2.07
N ARG A 12 10.36 -1.51 -1.30
CA ARG A 12 11.27 -0.38 -1.37
C ARG A 12 12.72 -0.80 -1.14
N ASN A 13 12.96 -1.61 -0.10
CA ASN A 13 14.31 -2.05 0.24
C ASN A 13 14.88 -2.96 -0.86
N LEU A 14 14.07 -3.85 -1.44
CA LEU A 14 14.51 -4.66 -2.59
C LEU A 14 14.94 -3.79 -3.78
N PHE A 15 14.22 -2.69 -4.06
CA PHE A 15 14.65 -1.74 -5.09
C PHE A 15 15.96 -1.02 -4.74
N MET A 16 16.14 -0.63 -3.48
CA MET A 16 17.41 -0.05 -3.02
C MET A 16 18.58 -1.02 -3.20
N ASP A 17 18.40 -2.27 -2.77
CA ASP A 17 19.43 -3.32 -2.85
C ASP A 17 19.79 -3.65 -4.30
N ALA A 18 18.84 -3.50 -5.23
CA ALA A 18 19.03 -3.68 -6.66
C ALA A 18 19.59 -2.43 -7.39
N GLY A 19 19.92 -1.34 -6.68
CA GLY A 19 20.39 -0.09 -7.28
C GLY A 19 19.31 0.71 -8.04
N ARG A 20 18.03 0.35 -7.85
CA ARG A 20 16.85 0.97 -8.49
C ARG A 20 16.29 2.10 -7.63
N GLU A 21 17.08 3.15 -7.46
CA GLU A 21 16.74 4.26 -6.57
C GLU A 21 15.44 4.99 -6.95
N ASN A 22 15.09 5.03 -8.23
CA ASN A 22 13.90 5.75 -8.69
C ASN A 22 12.63 5.01 -8.26
N GLU A 23 12.57 3.71 -8.50
CA GLU A 23 11.48 2.82 -8.09
C GLU A 23 11.38 2.78 -6.57
N ALA A 24 12.52 2.72 -5.87
CA ALA A 24 12.55 2.84 -4.41
C ALA A 24 11.97 4.18 -3.92
N LYS A 25 12.31 5.30 -4.56
CA LYS A 25 11.73 6.62 -4.22
C LYS A 25 10.23 6.66 -4.47
N VAL A 26 9.74 6.08 -5.56
CA VAL A 26 8.30 6.01 -5.87
C VAL A 26 7.56 5.22 -4.80
N VAL A 27 8.02 4.01 -4.44
CA VAL A 27 7.42 3.21 -3.38
C VAL A 27 7.51 3.91 -2.02
N GLY A 28 8.64 4.54 -1.72
CA GLY A 28 8.83 5.31 -0.49
C GLY A 28 7.85 6.47 -0.36
N ARG A 29 7.61 7.22 -1.45
CA ARG A 29 6.61 8.29 -1.48
C ARG A 29 5.21 7.75 -1.28
N LEU A 30 4.85 6.66 -1.96
CA LEU A 30 3.54 6.01 -1.84
C LEU A 30 3.24 5.62 -0.37
N VAL A 31 4.19 4.97 0.31
CA VAL A 31 4.03 4.58 1.72
C VAL A 31 3.90 5.80 2.63
N SER A 32 4.64 6.87 2.35
CA SER A 32 4.57 8.10 3.14
C SER A 32 3.24 8.84 2.94
N GLU A 33 2.78 8.95 1.70
CA GLU A 33 1.57 9.68 1.31
C GLU A 33 0.30 9.00 1.83
N TYR A 34 0.26 7.67 1.77
CA TYR A 34 -0.93 6.88 2.16
C TYR A 34 -0.79 6.21 3.52
N ARG A 35 0.12 6.68 4.40
CA ARG A 35 0.41 6.04 5.69
C ARG A 35 -0.86 5.76 6.50
N ASP A 36 -1.67 6.77 6.74
CA ASP A 36 -2.85 6.64 7.60
C ASP A 36 -3.93 5.78 6.93
N ALA A 37 -4.08 5.90 5.61
CA ALA A 37 -5.03 5.09 4.86
C ALA A 37 -4.62 3.61 4.80
N LEU A 38 -3.32 3.31 4.78
CA LEU A 38 -2.80 1.95 4.87
C LEU A 38 -3.05 1.33 6.25
N ASP A 39 -2.99 2.12 7.34
CA ASP A 39 -3.42 1.64 8.67
C ASP A 39 -4.90 1.30 8.68
N ILE A 40 -5.73 2.24 8.19
CA ILE A 40 -7.18 2.03 8.11
C ILE A 40 -7.49 0.80 7.26
N LEU A 41 -6.77 0.55 6.15
CA LEU A 41 -6.94 -0.64 5.32
C LEU A 41 -6.62 -1.93 6.09
N GLU A 42 -5.53 -1.95 6.86
CA GLU A 42 -5.12 -3.11 7.66
C GLU A 42 -6.10 -3.38 8.80
N GLU A 43 -6.46 -2.35 9.56
CA GLU A 43 -7.51 -2.43 10.59
C GLU A 43 -8.83 -2.91 9.98
N SER A 44 -9.17 -2.40 8.79
CA SER A 44 -10.39 -2.80 8.08
C SER A 44 -10.35 -4.25 7.59
N TYR A 45 -9.18 -4.78 7.28
CA TYR A 45 -9.05 -6.19 6.96
C TYR A 45 -9.19 -7.08 8.21
N ILE A 46 -8.56 -6.67 9.32
CA ILE A 46 -8.60 -7.40 10.59
C ILE A 46 -10.02 -7.44 11.16
N MET A 47 -10.68 -6.30 11.28
CA MET A 47 -12.02 -6.19 11.85
C MET A 47 -13.07 -6.96 11.02
N ALA A 48 -12.96 -6.93 9.68
CA ALA A 48 -13.83 -7.72 8.81
C ALA A 48 -13.62 -9.23 8.98
N ARG A 49 -12.41 -9.66 9.33
CA ARG A 49 -12.06 -11.07 9.54
C ARG A 49 -12.45 -11.59 10.92
N TYR A 50 -12.50 -10.73 11.95
CA TYR A 50 -12.66 -11.14 13.34
C TYR A 50 -13.95 -10.69 14.03
N GLY A 51 -14.80 -9.89 13.38
CA GLY A 51 -16.20 -9.70 13.80
C GLY A 51 -16.59 -8.25 14.10
N GLU A 52 -17.76 -7.89 13.57
CA GLU A 52 -18.39 -6.56 13.45
C GLU A 52 -17.74 -5.60 12.44
N LEU A 53 -18.27 -5.67 11.21
CA LEU A 53 -18.09 -4.68 10.14
C LEU A 53 -18.69 -3.33 10.57
N SER A 54 -17.86 -2.49 11.18
CA SER A 54 -18.17 -1.09 11.44
C SER A 54 -17.15 -0.21 10.72
N TYR A 55 -17.35 0.01 9.42
CA TYR A 55 -16.67 1.09 8.70
C TYR A 55 -17.69 2.13 8.28
N GLY A 56 -17.37 3.40 8.47
CA GLY A 56 -18.10 4.45 7.79
C GLY A 56 -17.89 4.34 6.28
N GLU A 57 -18.93 4.62 5.49
CA GLU A 57 -18.86 4.62 4.02
C GLU A 57 -17.65 5.42 3.49
N LYS A 58 -17.28 6.50 4.18
CA LYS A 58 -16.10 7.31 3.88
C LYS A 58 -14.78 6.53 4.01
N GLN A 59 -14.63 5.73 5.05
CA GLN A 59 -13.44 4.89 5.26
C GLN A 59 -13.34 3.79 4.19
N GLY A 60 -14.48 3.19 3.84
CA GLY A 60 -14.54 2.21 2.74
C GLY A 60 -14.13 2.82 1.40
N LYS A 61 -14.65 4.00 1.05
CA LYS A 61 -14.25 4.73 -0.16
C LYS A 61 -12.77 5.08 -0.17
N LEU A 62 -12.23 5.52 0.96
CA LEU A 62 -10.80 5.80 1.11
C LEU A 62 -9.95 4.55 0.86
N CYS A 63 -10.28 3.43 1.52
CA CYS A 63 -9.59 2.15 1.35
C CYS A 63 -9.55 1.70 -0.11
N VAL A 64 -10.69 1.74 -0.80
CA VAL A 64 -10.78 1.37 -2.22
C VAL A 64 -9.96 2.32 -3.09
N SER A 65 -10.03 3.63 -2.85
CA SER A 65 -9.25 4.62 -3.60
C SER A 65 -7.75 4.38 -3.46
N VAL A 66 -7.28 4.12 -2.24
CA VAL A 66 -5.86 3.88 -1.96
C VAL A 66 -5.40 2.55 -2.55
N ALA A 67 -6.21 1.48 -2.45
CA ALA A 67 -5.92 0.21 -3.09
C ALA A 67 -5.75 0.36 -4.61
N LYS A 68 -6.64 1.12 -5.27
CA LYS A 68 -6.52 1.42 -6.70
C LYS A 68 -5.23 2.17 -7.03
N LYS A 69 -4.86 3.16 -6.21
CA LYS A 69 -3.63 3.93 -6.44
C LYS A 69 -2.37 3.10 -6.27
N ILE A 70 -2.34 2.21 -5.27
CA ILE A 70 -1.23 1.27 -5.07
C ILE A 70 -1.09 0.36 -6.29
N LEU A 71 -2.19 -0.21 -6.78
CA LEU A 71 -2.18 -1.08 -7.98
C LEU A 71 -1.68 -0.34 -9.22
N GLU A 72 -2.13 0.90 -9.44
CA GLU A 72 -1.66 1.75 -10.53
C GLU A 72 -0.15 1.97 -10.45
N VAL A 73 0.37 2.35 -9.28
CA VAL A 73 1.81 2.57 -9.08
C VAL A 73 2.61 1.29 -9.26
N SER A 74 2.11 0.15 -8.74
CA SER A 74 2.75 -1.14 -8.96
C SER A 74 2.82 -1.51 -10.44
N LYS A 75 1.76 -1.28 -11.21
CA LYS A 75 1.73 -1.52 -12.65
C LYS A 75 2.71 -0.63 -13.41
N ASN A 76 2.77 0.65 -13.07
CA ASN A 76 3.73 1.59 -13.69
C ASN A 76 5.18 1.19 -13.39
N ILE A 77 5.46 0.70 -12.18
CA ILE A 77 6.77 0.17 -11.84
C ILE A 77 7.06 -1.07 -12.69
N GLU A 78 6.14 -2.05 -12.72
CA GLU A 78 6.28 -3.29 -13.51
C GLU A 78 6.55 -2.99 -14.99
N GLU A 79 5.81 -2.06 -15.60
CA GLU A 79 6.03 -1.62 -16.98
C GLU A 79 7.41 -0.97 -17.20
N GLY A 80 7.95 -0.28 -16.20
CA GLY A 80 9.31 0.27 -16.25
C GLY A 80 10.43 -0.74 -15.96
N LEU A 81 10.09 -1.94 -15.47
CA LEU A 81 11.03 -3.04 -15.27
C LEU A 81 11.17 -3.95 -16.50
N ALA A 82 10.15 -3.98 -17.37
CA ALA A 82 10.08 -4.78 -18.60
C ALA A 82 10.92 -4.17 -19.74
#